data_AF-A0A517RPM0-F1
#
_entry.id   AF-A0A517RPM0-F1
#
_cell.length_a   1.000
_cell.length_b   1.000
_cell.length_c   1.000
_cell.angle_alpha   90.00
_cell.angle_beta   90.00
_cell.angle_gamma   90.00
#
_symmetry.space_group_name_H-M   'P 1'
#
loop_
_entity.id
_entity.type
_entity.pdbx_description
1 polymer ?
#
loop_
_entity_poly.entity_id
_entity_poly.type
_entity_poly.pdbx_seq_one_letter_code
_entity_poly.pdbx_strand_id
1 'polypeptide(L)'
;MAKCDQGYLCVVCGLEVENIEDSGLYLRYIIGEVREDELQAQPEHHIRCNPVLAQFIVDDNFEPMLVEGPFDKRELDSSEALLREKLVSSGWRRLLEVKSKQLPISEFPLNKQ
;
A
#
# COMPACT_ATOMS: atom_id res chain seq x y z
N MET A 1 -16.30 11.50 24.37
CA MET A 1 -17.01 10.92 23.20
C MET A 1 -15.94 10.39 22.27
N ALA A 2 -16.01 9.09 22.00
CA ALA A 2 -14.90 8.26 21.53
C ALA A 2 -14.60 8.50 20.05
N LYS A 3 -13.31 8.57 19.70
CA LYS A 3 -12.77 8.58 18.32
C LYS A 3 -12.93 7.22 17.60
N CYS A 4 -13.91 6.41 17.99
CA CYS A 4 -13.95 5.00 17.63
C CYS A 4 -14.91 4.63 16.50
N ASP A 5 -15.66 5.59 15.93
CA ASP A 5 -16.76 5.28 15.00
C ASP A 5 -16.57 5.81 13.57
N GLN A 6 -15.37 6.28 13.20
CA GLN A 6 -15.03 6.46 11.78
C GLN A 6 -13.94 5.45 11.46
N GLY A 7 -14.16 4.62 10.43
CA GLY A 7 -13.09 3.79 9.88
C GLY A 7 -11.86 4.66 9.59
N TYR A 8 -10.68 4.07 9.42
CA TYR A 8 -9.48 4.83 9.11
C TYR A 8 -9.73 5.68 7.83
N LEU A 9 -9.95 6.99 8.02
CA LEU A 9 -10.28 7.89 6.93
C LEU A 9 -9.03 8.15 6.12
N CYS A 10 -9.15 8.02 4.81
CA CYS A 10 -8.10 8.41 3.90
C CYS A 10 -7.86 9.92 4.03
N VAL A 11 -6.66 10.30 4.45
CA VAL A 11 -6.30 11.72 4.63
C VAL A 11 -6.24 12.51 3.31
N VAL A 12 -6.32 11.84 2.17
CA VAL A 12 -6.27 12.46 0.83
C VAL A 12 -7.67 12.75 0.30
N CYS A 13 -8.56 11.76 0.26
CA CYS A 13 -9.91 11.91 -0.31
C CYS A 13 -11.02 12.09 0.73
N GLY A 14 -10.73 11.85 2.01
CA GLY A 14 -11.69 11.95 3.11
C GLY A 14 -12.69 10.79 3.21
N LEU A 15 -12.58 9.77 2.35
CA LEU A 15 -13.43 8.57 2.39
C LEU A 15 -12.81 7.48 3.27
N GLU A 16 -13.64 6.56 3.75
CA GLU A 16 -13.17 5.40 4.53
C GLU A 16 -12.32 4.46 3.68
N VAL A 17 -11.24 3.96 4.27
CA VAL A 17 -10.52 2.80 3.75
C VAL A 17 -11.18 1.55 4.31
N GLU A 18 -12.17 1.03 3.58
CA GLU A 18 -13.03 -0.07 4.03
C GLU A 18 -12.29 -1.42 4.09
N ASN A 19 -11.42 -1.69 3.11
CA ASN A 19 -10.75 -2.98 2.98
C ASN A 19 -9.23 -2.84 3.12
N ILE A 20 -8.60 -3.90 3.65
CA ILE A 20 -7.16 -3.95 3.84
C ILE A 20 -6.39 -3.90 2.52
N GLU A 21 -6.90 -4.50 1.44
CA GLU A 21 -6.26 -4.44 0.13
C GLU A 21 -6.35 -3.06 -0.54
N ASP A 22 -7.14 -2.15 0.02
CA ASP A 22 -7.20 -0.76 -0.39
C ASP A 22 -6.28 0.13 0.48
N SER A 23 -5.71 -0.40 1.58
CA SER A 23 -4.91 0.36 2.55
C SER A 23 -3.49 0.61 2.08
N GLY A 24 -3.16 1.89 1.94
CA GLY A 24 -1.81 2.36 1.69
C GLY A 24 -0.90 2.19 2.90
N LEU A 25 -1.43 2.36 4.12
CA LEU A 25 -0.66 2.15 5.35
C LEU A 25 -0.19 0.69 5.48
N TYR A 26 -1.09 -0.28 5.28
CA TYR A 26 -0.72 -1.69 5.37
C TYR A 26 0.17 -2.14 4.21
N LEU A 27 0.02 -1.58 2.99
CA LEU A 27 0.98 -1.83 1.92
C LEU A 27 2.39 -1.41 2.35
N ARG A 28 2.53 -0.20 2.89
CA ARG A 28 3.81 0.36 3.35
C ARG A 28 4.41 -0.44 4.49
N TYR A 29 3.60 -0.94 5.42
CA TYR A 29 4.05 -1.86 6.46
C TYR A 29 4.56 -3.17 5.86
N ILE A 30 3.83 -3.77 4.93
CA ILE A 30 4.19 -5.04 4.31
C ILE A 30 5.53 -4.99 3.59
N ILE A 31 5.81 -3.88 2.90
CA ILE A 31 7.07 -3.67 2.18
C ILE A 31 8.18 -3.10 3.07
N GLY A 32 7.91 -2.85 4.36
CA GLY A 32 8.89 -2.42 5.36
C GLY A 32 9.18 -0.92 5.43
N GLU A 33 8.35 -0.07 4.84
CA GLU A 33 8.46 1.40 4.94
C GLU A 33 7.86 1.96 6.25
N VAL A 34 6.99 1.20 6.91
CA VAL A 34 6.38 1.52 8.20
C VAL A 34 6.62 0.36 9.14
N ARG A 35 6.89 0.62 10.41
CA ARG A 35 7.05 -0.43 11.42
C ARG A 35 5.72 -0.75 12.10
N GLU A 36 5.60 -1.96 12.64
CA GLU A 36 4.38 -2.39 13.35
C GLU A 36 4.02 -1.48 14.53
N ASP A 37 5.02 -1.03 15.29
CA ASP A 37 4.84 -0.14 16.44
C ASP A 37 4.45 1.30 16.05
N GLU A 38 4.52 1.64 14.77
CA GLU A 38 4.14 2.95 14.23
C GLU A 38 2.72 2.96 13.65
N LEU A 39 2.14 1.80 13.34
CA LEU A 39 0.86 1.67 12.61
C LEU A 39 -0.27 2.51 13.21
N GLN A 40 -0.43 2.48 14.53
CA GLN A 40 -1.49 3.21 15.24
C GLN A 40 -1.33 4.75 15.20
N ALA A 41 -0.12 5.23 14.92
CA ALA A 41 0.20 6.66 14.86
C ALA A 41 0.28 7.21 13.44
N GLN A 42 0.34 6.34 12.43
CA GLN A 42 0.43 6.75 11.03
C GLN A 42 -0.96 7.08 10.46
N PRO A 43 -1.06 8.11 9.61
CA PRO A 43 -2.29 8.37 8.87
C PRO A 43 -2.56 7.27 7.85
N GLU A 44 -3.83 7.03 7.57
CA GLU A 44 -4.27 6.10 6.54
C GLU A 44 -4.56 6.83 5.22
N HIS A 45 -4.37 6.14 4.10
CA HIS A 45 -4.82 6.58 2.78
C HIS A 45 -5.11 5.38 1.89
N HIS A 46 -6.01 5.51 0.90
CA HIS A 46 -6.14 4.46 -0.11
C HIS A 46 -4.83 4.32 -0.89
N ILE A 47 -4.49 3.12 -1.33
CA ILE A 47 -3.35 2.87 -2.24
C ILE A 47 -3.42 3.81 -3.44
N ARG A 48 -4.59 3.89 -4.09
CA ARG A 48 -4.79 4.75 -5.29
C ARG A 48 -4.72 6.25 -4.98
N CYS A 49 -4.94 6.66 -3.74
CA CYS A 49 -4.76 8.05 -3.32
C CYS A 49 -3.29 8.45 -3.20
N ASN A 50 -2.36 7.50 -3.22
CA ASN A 50 -0.92 7.73 -3.38
C ASN A 50 -0.45 7.19 -4.74
N PRO A 51 -0.68 7.94 -5.85
CA PRO A 51 -0.31 7.50 -7.18
C PRO A 51 1.19 7.27 -7.35
N VAL A 52 2.03 7.99 -6.59
CA VAL A 52 3.49 7.87 -6.65
C VAL A 52 3.97 6.49 -6.20
N LEU A 53 3.30 5.87 -5.23
CA LEU A 53 3.57 4.48 -4.83
C LEU A 53 2.77 3.48 -5.69
N ALA A 54 1.49 3.76 -5.92
CA ALA A 54 0.57 2.84 -6.59
C ALA A 54 0.95 2.51 -8.05
N GLN A 55 1.62 3.42 -8.76
CA GLN A 55 2.11 3.17 -10.13
C GLN A 55 3.10 2.00 -10.25
N PHE A 56 3.72 1.58 -9.15
CA PHE A 56 4.61 0.43 -9.12
C PHE A 56 3.87 -0.90 -8.97
N ILE A 57 2.55 -0.91 -8.78
CA ILE A 57 1.79 -2.16 -8.79
C ILE A 57 1.58 -2.59 -10.24
N VAL A 58 2.12 -3.75 -10.58
CA VAL A 58 2.01 -4.43 -11.87
C VAL A 58 1.43 -5.83 -11.61
N ASP A 59 0.11 -5.94 -11.75
CA ASP A 59 -0.65 -7.18 -11.59
C ASP A 59 -1.92 -7.10 -12.45
N ASP A 60 -2.35 -8.21 -13.05
CA ASP A 60 -3.54 -8.25 -13.92
C ASP A 60 -4.84 -7.86 -13.18
N ASN A 61 -4.86 -7.98 -11.86
CA ASN A 61 -6.02 -7.64 -11.03
C ASN A 61 -5.97 -6.20 -10.48
N PHE A 62 -4.96 -5.40 -10.87
CA PHE A 62 -4.83 -4.02 -10.44
C PHE A 62 -4.83 -3.09 -11.65
N GLU A 63 -5.83 -2.21 -11.73
CA GLU A 63 -5.91 -1.22 -12.81
C GLU A 63 -4.68 -0.28 -12.77
N PRO A 64 -3.82 -0.28 -13.81
CA PRO A 64 -2.57 0.47 -13.81
C PRO A 64 -2.79 1.97 -13.56
N MET A 65 -1.91 2.56 -12.76
CA MET A 65 -1.92 4.01 -12.52
C MET A 65 -1.00 4.71 -13.53
N LEU A 66 -1.56 5.69 -14.24
CA LEU A 66 -0.77 6.63 -15.03
C LEU A 66 -0.44 7.85 -14.18
N VAL A 67 0.84 8.16 -14.07
CA VAL A 67 1.37 9.35 -13.42
C VAL A 67 2.03 10.18 -14.49
N GLU A 68 1.80 11.49 -14.49
CA GLU A 68 2.46 12.42 -15.40
C GLU A 68 3.48 13.27 -14.64
N GLY A 69 4.53 13.69 -15.35
CA GLY A 69 5.56 14.57 -14.79
C GLY A 69 6.65 13.83 -14.02
N PRO A 70 7.43 14.53 -13.18
CA PRO A 70 8.71 14.04 -12.64
C PRO A 70 8.59 12.87 -11.66
N PHE A 71 7.38 12.54 -11.22
CA PHE A 71 7.13 11.40 -10.34
C PHE A 71 6.70 10.14 -11.10
N ASP A 72 6.54 10.20 -12.42
CA ASP A 72 6.27 9.03 -13.23
C ASP A 72 7.43 8.04 -13.14
N LYS A 73 7.15 6.76 -12.86
CA LYS A 73 8.15 5.70 -12.78
C LYS A 73 8.98 5.55 -14.05
N ARG A 74 8.47 5.99 -15.21
CA ARG A 74 9.20 5.98 -16.50
C ARG A 74 10.38 6.96 -16.52
N GLU A 75 10.41 7.93 -15.61
CA GLU A 75 11.52 8.87 -15.43
C GLU A 75 12.65 8.29 -14.56
N LEU A 76 12.45 7.12 -13.92
CA LEU A 76 13.48 6.42 -13.17
C LEU A 76 14.39 5.58 -14.08
N ASP A 77 15.58 5.24 -13.57
CA ASP A 77 16.37 4.17 -14.19
C ASP A 77 15.54 2.88 -14.27
N SER A 78 15.58 2.21 -15.42
CA SER A 78 14.73 1.04 -15.67
C SER A 78 14.98 -0.11 -14.66
N SER A 79 16.20 -0.25 -14.14
CA SER A 79 16.50 -1.25 -13.12
C SER A 79 15.91 -0.87 -11.76
N GLU A 80 15.93 0.41 -11.42
CA GLU A 80 15.30 0.92 -10.20
C GLU A 80 13.76 0.80 -10.28
N ALA A 81 13.17 1.19 -11.40
CA ALA A 81 11.74 1.04 -11.64
C ALA A 81 11.31 -0.42 -11.46
N LEU A 82 12.05 -1.36 -12.06
CA LEU A 82 11.76 -2.80 -11.96
C LEU A 82 11.88 -3.33 -10.53
N LEU A 83 12.86 -2.86 -9.74
CA LEU A 83 13.00 -3.26 -8.33
C LEU A 83 11.80 -2.79 -7.50
N ARG A 84 11.38 -1.54 -7.70
CA ARG A 84 10.20 -0.99 -7.03
C ARG A 84 8.92 -1.72 -7.48
N GLU A 85 8.78 -2.00 -8.77
CA GLU A 85 7.64 -2.78 -9.28
C GLU A 85 7.53 -4.15 -8.62
N LYS A 86 8.65 -4.88 -8.53
CA LYS A 86 8.68 -6.19 -7.86
C LYS A 86 8.29 -6.09 -6.39
N LEU A 87 8.85 -5.13 -5.66
CA LEU A 87 8.57 -4.95 -4.23
C LEU A 87 7.11 -4.59 -3.98
N VAL A 88 6.62 -3.54 -4.64
CA VAL A 88 5.28 -2.99 -4.40
C VAL A 88 4.20 -3.96 -4.90
N SER A 89 4.40 -4.63 -6.05
CA SER A 89 3.47 -5.66 -6.54
C SER A 89 3.43 -6.89 -5.65
N SER A 90 4.56 -7.29 -5.05
CA SER A 90 4.58 -8.39 -4.08
C SER A 90 3.90 -7.99 -2.77
N GLY A 91 4.08 -6.74 -2.33
CA GLY A 91 3.39 -6.20 -1.15
C GLY A 91 1.87 -6.14 -1.35
N TRP A 92 1.41 -5.69 -2.51
CA TRP A 92 -0.02 -5.65 -2.81
C TRP A 92 -0.65 -7.05 -2.88
N ARG A 93 -0.01 -8.02 -3.55
CA ARG A 93 -0.47 -9.41 -3.54
C ARG A 93 -0.49 -10.01 -2.13
N ARG A 94 0.45 -9.60 -1.28
CA ARG A 94 0.46 -10.01 0.14
C ARG A 94 -0.72 -9.42 0.91
N LEU A 95 -1.20 -8.21 0.62
CA LEU A 95 -2.45 -7.70 1.19
C LEU A 95 -3.65 -8.58 0.82
N LEU A 96 -3.75 -8.99 -0.45
CA LEU A 96 -4.80 -9.90 -0.91
C LEU A 96 -4.74 -11.23 -0.15
N GLU A 97 -3.53 -11.76 0.03
CA GLU A 97 -3.31 -12.99 0.80
C GLU A 97 -3.73 -12.82 2.27
N VAL A 98 -3.30 -11.74 2.93
CA VAL A 98 -3.68 -11.38 4.30
C VAL A 98 -5.19 -11.33 4.45
N LYS A 99 -5.89 -10.65 3.53
CA LYS A 99 -7.37 -10.61 3.51
C LYS A 99 -7.96 -12.01 3.40
N SER A 100 -7.48 -12.79 2.42
CA SER A 100 -8.02 -14.12 2.10
C SER A 100 -7.83 -15.14 3.21
N LYS A 101 -6.68 -15.08 3.91
CA LYS A 101 -6.29 -16.02 4.97
C LYS A 101 -6.56 -15.50 6.38
N GLN A 102 -7.03 -14.25 6.52
CA GLN A 102 -7.26 -13.57 7.79
C GLN A 102 -6.03 -13.67 8.72
N LEU A 103 -4.85 -13.39 8.16
CA LEU A 103 -3.60 -13.49 8.91
C LEU A 103 -3.57 -12.47 10.06
N PRO A 104 -2.83 -12.75 11.15
CA PRO A 104 -2.57 -11.75 12.17
C PRO A 104 -1.55 -10.70 11.67
N ILE A 105 -1.59 -9.50 12.25
CA ILE A 105 -0.77 -8.35 11.83
C ILE A 105 0.73 -8.65 11.78
N SER A 106 1.24 -9.44 12.75
CA SER A 106 2.64 -9.86 12.85
C SER A 106 3.11 -10.72 11.67
N GLU A 107 2.18 -11.30 10.92
CA GLU A 107 2.48 -12.11 9.73
C GLU A 107 2.33 -11.31 8.43
N PHE A 108 1.90 -10.05 8.43
CA PHE A 108 1.70 -9.31 7.19
C PHE A 108 2.99 -9.13 6.37
N PRO A 109 4.14 -8.72 6.97
CA PRO A 109 5.32 -8.36 6.20
C PRO A 109 5.77 -9.43 5.21
N LEU A 110 6.36 -8.99 4.10
CA LEU A 110 7.12 -9.91 3.25
C LEU A 110 8.24 -10.50 4.10
N ASN A 111 8.17 -11.81 4.38
CA ASN A 111 9.23 -12.52 5.11
C ASN A 111 10.58 -12.16 4.47
N LYS A 112 11.54 -11.74 5.29
CA LYS A 112 12.92 -11.58 4.85
C LYS A 112 13.40 -12.96 4.40
N GLN A 113 13.54 -13.16 3.09
CA GLN A 113 14.32 -14.28 2.55
C GLN A 113 15.80 -14.07 2.88
#